data_AF-A0A2N5VCA5-F1
#
_entry.id   AF-A0A2N5VCA5-F1
#
_cell.length_a   1.000
_cell.length_b   1.000
_cell.length_c   1.000
_cell.angle_alpha   90.00
_cell.angle_beta   90.00
_cell.angle_gamma   90.00
#
_symmetry.space_group_name_H-M   'P 1'
#
loop_
_entity.id
_entity.type
_entity.pdbx_description
1 polymer ?
#
loop_
_entity_poly.entity_id
_entity_poly.type
_entity_poly.pdbx_seq_one_letter_code
_entity_poly.pdbx_strand_id
1 'polypeptide(L)'
;MEFNGKTAAQIRAGAFNFIYLSPEVFLNSPLFRDVFYNNEFQDWLALIVIDKAHMVYLWGLVNSGKAKDSSAHKRTQDHSLFQPLYGNIGEDNIIFVRGELTRPKIQILRVVMKCSLKSNHDLLWVIEKVETVDKDIAPTLIYAGTRNATLQVMKVVNQSRKKPTAERNPCSSMMH
;
A
#
# COMPACT_ATOMS: atom_id res chain seq x y z
N MET A 1 13.20 9.72 -10.77
CA MET A 1 14.32 9.11 -11.50
C MET A 1 13.78 8.73 -12.86
N GLU A 2 14.14 9.46 -13.91
CA GLU A 2 13.58 9.24 -15.26
C GLU A 2 14.31 8.07 -15.94
N PHE A 3 13.54 7.19 -16.58
CA PHE A 3 14.08 6.10 -17.39
C PHE A 3 14.84 6.69 -18.59
N ASN A 4 16.13 6.37 -18.70
CA ASN A 4 17.03 7.00 -19.68
C ASN A 4 17.61 5.98 -20.68
N GLY A 5 18.18 6.50 -21.77
CA GLY A 5 18.72 5.67 -22.86
C GLY A 5 19.89 4.76 -22.43
N LYS A 6 20.69 5.17 -21.43
CA LYS A 6 21.78 4.34 -20.90
C LYS A 6 21.25 3.11 -20.18
N THR A 7 20.25 3.29 -19.31
CA THR A 7 19.57 2.19 -18.61
C THR A 7 18.90 1.26 -19.62
N ALA A 8 18.27 1.79 -20.66
CA ALA A 8 17.66 0.98 -21.72
C ALA A 8 18.67 0.13 -22.50
N ALA A 9 19.84 0.68 -22.83
CA ALA A 9 20.91 -0.07 -23.48
C ALA A 9 21.43 -1.20 -22.59
N GLN A 10 21.59 -0.94 -21.28
CA GLN A 10 21.98 -1.94 -20.30
C GLN A 10 20.93 -3.05 -20.17
N ILE A 11 19.64 -2.69 -20.16
CA ILE A 11 18.55 -3.66 -20.17
C ILE A 11 18.66 -4.54 -21.41
N ARG A 12 18.74 -3.97 -22.62
CA ARG A 12 18.84 -4.75 -23.87
C ARG A 12 20.04 -5.70 -23.90
N ALA A 13 21.16 -5.27 -23.33
CA ALA A 13 22.37 -6.08 -23.23
C ALA A 13 22.30 -7.21 -22.18
N GLY A 14 21.16 -7.41 -21.50
CA GLY A 14 21.00 -8.46 -20.50
C GLY A 14 21.72 -8.16 -19.17
N ALA A 15 21.99 -6.89 -18.85
CA ALA A 15 22.75 -6.54 -17.65
C ALA A 15 21.98 -6.77 -16.33
N PHE A 16 20.68 -7.08 -16.38
CA PHE A 16 19.81 -7.23 -15.22
C PHE A 16 18.98 -8.51 -15.29
N ASN A 17 18.91 -9.23 -14.17
CA ASN A 17 18.01 -10.39 -14.01
C ASN A 17 16.58 -10.00 -13.67
N PHE A 18 16.40 -8.87 -12.96
CA PHE A 18 15.10 -8.36 -12.54
C PHE A 18 14.99 -6.87 -12.88
N ILE A 19 13.87 -6.49 -13.48
CA ILE A 19 13.59 -5.12 -13.90
C ILE A 19 12.27 -4.70 -13.24
N TYR A 20 12.35 -3.80 -12.26
CA TYR A 20 11.18 -3.20 -11.64
C TYR A 20 10.81 -1.91 -12.37
N LEU A 21 9.55 -1.81 -12.77
CA LEU A 21 9.03 -0.67 -13.51
C LEU A 21 7.73 -0.19 -12.87
N SER A 22 7.53 1.13 -12.88
CA SER A 22 6.21 1.68 -12.57
C SER A 22 5.28 1.45 -13.77
N PRO A 23 3.96 1.36 -13.54
CA PRO A 23 2.98 1.23 -14.63
C PRO A 23 3.11 2.33 -15.68
N GLU A 24 3.45 3.56 -15.26
CA GLU A 24 3.59 4.71 -16.14
C GLU A 24 4.77 4.54 -17.10
N VAL A 25 5.92 4.04 -16.63
CA VAL A 25 7.06 3.78 -17.50
C VAL A 25 6.76 2.65 -18.48
N PHE A 26 6.14 1.57 -17.99
CA PHE A 26 5.82 0.41 -18.83
C PHE A 26 4.82 0.75 -19.95
N LEU A 27 3.78 1.54 -19.66
CA LEU A 27 2.71 1.84 -20.61
C LEU A 27 2.99 3.05 -21.50
N ASN A 28 3.65 4.09 -20.97
CA ASN A 28 3.73 5.39 -21.64
C ASN A 28 5.11 5.75 -22.16
N SER A 29 6.19 5.05 -21.77
CA SER A 29 7.54 5.39 -22.22
C SER A 29 7.78 4.86 -23.64
N PRO A 30 8.00 5.72 -24.65
CA PRO A 30 8.36 5.26 -26.00
C PRO A 30 9.70 4.50 -25.97
N LEU A 31 10.62 4.96 -25.12
CA LEU A 31 11.94 4.37 -24.96
C LEU A 31 11.83 2.94 -24.40
N PHE A 32 10.99 2.72 -23.38
CA PHE A 32 10.79 1.37 -22.87
C PHE A 32 10.01 0.50 -23.86
N ARG A 33 9.08 1.07 -24.61
CA ARG A 33 8.39 0.38 -25.70
C ARG A 33 9.39 -0.18 -26.72
N ASP A 34 10.41 0.58 -27.09
CA ASP A 34 11.45 0.15 -28.03
C ASP A 34 12.33 -0.97 -27.44
N VAL A 35 12.60 -0.93 -26.12
CA VAL A 35 13.26 -2.03 -25.42
C VAL A 35 12.37 -3.27 -25.40
N PHE A 36 11.08 -3.10 -25.09
CA PHE A 36 10.14 -4.20 -24.97
C PHE A 36 9.96 -4.94 -26.29
N TYR A 37 9.79 -4.24 -27.42
CA TYR A 37 9.64 -4.89 -28.73
C TYR A 37 10.96 -5.27 -29.42
N ASN A 38 12.10 -5.13 -28.73
CA ASN A 38 13.38 -5.57 -29.28
C ASN A 38 13.46 -7.10 -29.26
N ASN A 39 13.82 -7.72 -30.39
CA ASN A 39 13.91 -9.18 -30.51
C ASN A 39 14.89 -9.80 -29.52
N GLU A 40 16.09 -9.23 -29.36
CA GLU A 40 17.07 -9.74 -28.40
C GLU A 40 16.48 -9.71 -27.00
N PHE A 41 15.84 -8.60 -26.59
CA PHE A 41 15.16 -8.51 -25.29
C PHE A 41 14.05 -9.56 -25.12
N GLN A 42 13.21 -9.76 -26.14
CA GLN A 42 12.13 -10.74 -26.10
C GLN A 42 12.64 -12.19 -26.02
N ASP A 43 13.79 -12.49 -26.65
CA ASP A 43 14.36 -13.84 -26.67
C ASP A 43 14.79 -14.33 -25.27
N TRP A 44 15.19 -13.44 -24.36
CA TRP A 44 15.51 -13.81 -22.97
C TRP A 44 14.51 -13.31 -21.94
N LEU A 45 13.44 -12.62 -22.35
CA LEU A 45 12.34 -12.26 -21.44
C LEU A 45 11.59 -13.51 -20.99
N ALA A 46 11.86 -13.95 -19.76
CA ALA A 46 11.27 -15.18 -19.23
C ALA A 46 9.87 -14.98 -18.61
N LEU A 47 9.64 -13.88 -17.89
CA LEU A 47 8.41 -13.67 -17.11
C LEU A 47 8.13 -12.18 -16.87
N ILE A 48 6.85 -11.81 -16.98
CA ILE A 48 6.34 -10.51 -16.52
C ILE A 48 5.50 -10.75 -15.24
N VAL A 49 5.84 -10.05 -14.17
CA VAL A 49 5.12 -10.12 -12.89
C VAL A 49 4.44 -8.79 -12.61
N ILE A 50 3.12 -8.82 -12.37
CA ILE A 50 2.34 -7.65 -11.99
C ILE A 50 2.10 -7.70 -10.48
N ASP A 51 2.93 -7.01 -9.70
CA ASP A 51 2.65 -6.81 -8.27
C ASP A 51 1.45 -5.86 -8.10
N LYS A 52 0.71 -6.03 -7.00
CA LYS A 52 -0.49 -5.26 -6.67
C LYS A 52 -1.51 -5.25 -7.81
N ALA A 53 -1.68 -6.36 -8.53
CA ALA A 53 -2.64 -6.49 -9.64
C ALA A 53 -4.06 -6.00 -9.27
N HIS A 54 -4.43 -6.05 -7.99
CA HIS A 54 -5.69 -5.49 -7.50
C HIS A 54 -5.86 -3.97 -7.71
N MET A 55 -4.76 -3.23 -7.85
CA MET A 55 -4.77 -1.80 -8.17
C MET A 55 -5.30 -1.53 -9.57
N VAL A 56 -5.18 -2.46 -10.53
CA VAL A 56 -5.68 -2.26 -11.90
C VAL A 56 -7.18 -1.97 -11.89
N TYR A 57 -7.94 -2.77 -11.14
CA TYR A 57 -9.38 -2.56 -10.98
C TYR A 57 -9.69 -1.32 -10.13
N LEU A 58 -9.06 -1.20 -8.96
CA LEU A 58 -9.35 -0.11 -8.03
C LEU A 58 -9.05 1.27 -8.63
N TRP A 59 -7.92 1.42 -9.33
CA TRP A 59 -7.59 2.67 -10.01
C TRP A 59 -8.44 2.92 -11.25
N GLY A 60 -8.84 1.89 -12.00
CA GLY A 60 -9.82 2.02 -13.07
C GLY A 60 -11.17 2.56 -12.56
N LEU A 61 -11.57 2.14 -11.36
CA LEU A 61 -12.80 2.61 -10.71
C LEU A 61 -12.68 4.06 -10.21
N VAL A 62 -11.51 4.45 -9.72
CA VAL A 62 -11.22 5.85 -9.34
C VAL A 62 -11.23 6.75 -10.58
N ASN A 63 -10.55 6.35 -11.66
CA ASN A 63 -10.47 7.13 -12.89
C ASN A 63 -11.83 7.28 -13.59
N SER A 64 -12.69 6.26 -13.54
CA SER A 64 -14.05 6.31 -14.10
C SER A 64 -15.05 7.10 -13.25
N GLY A 65 -14.65 7.65 -12.10
CA GLY A 65 -15.52 8.36 -11.17
C GLY A 65 -16.49 7.46 -10.38
N LYS A 66 -16.57 6.16 -10.73
CA LYS A 66 -17.46 5.16 -10.12
C LYS A 66 -17.01 4.71 -8.73
N ALA A 67 -15.81 5.13 -8.29
CA ALA A 67 -15.30 4.82 -6.95
C ALA A 67 -16.24 5.28 -5.83
N LYS A 68 -16.90 6.43 -5.98
CA LYS A 68 -17.79 7.00 -4.95
C LYS A 68 -19.11 6.23 -4.79
N ASP A 69 -19.61 5.66 -5.88
CA ASP A 69 -20.87 4.89 -5.92
C ASP A 69 -20.64 3.39 -5.70
N SER A 70 -19.39 2.95 -5.79
CA SER A 70 -19.02 1.56 -5.50
C SER A 70 -18.92 1.31 -3.99
N SER A 71 -19.65 0.30 -3.51
CA SER A 71 -19.43 -0.25 -2.16
C SER A 71 -18.07 -0.95 -2.01
N ALA A 72 -17.28 -1.05 -3.08
CA ALA A 72 -15.94 -1.66 -3.10
C ALA A 72 -14.96 -1.01 -2.10
N HIS A 73 -15.14 0.29 -1.79
CA HIS A 73 -14.35 0.97 -0.73
C HIS A 73 -14.83 0.64 0.70
N LYS A 74 -16.09 0.23 0.89
CA LYS A 74 -16.68 -0.13 2.20
C LYS A 74 -16.69 -1.64 2.46
N ARG A 75 -16.59 -2.44 1.41
CA ARG A 75 -16.57 -3.90 1.45
C ARG A 75 -15.29 -4.40 0.82
N THR A 76 -14.19 -4.31 1.55
CA THR A 76 -13.21 -5.39 1.58
C THR A 76 -13.84 -6.55 2.33
N GLN A 77 -14.99 -7.05 1.87
CA GLN A 77 -15.51 -8.32 2.36
C GLN A 77 -14.54 -9.38 1.85
N ASP A 78 -14.19 -10.31 2.73
CA ASP A 78 -13.19 -11.38 2.59
C ASP A 78 -13.45 -12.40 1.47
N HIS A 79 -14.19 -11.99 0.43
CA HIS A 79 -14.72 -12.80 -0.67
C HIS A 79 -14.71 -12.07 -2.03
N SER A 80 -13.98 -10.97 -2.23
CA SER A 80 -13.78 -10.49 -3.59
C SER A 80 -12.77 -11.38 -4.31
N LEU A 81 -13.30 -12.40 -4.99
CA LEU A 81 -12.64 -13.00 -6.13
C LEU A 81 -12.15 -11.85 -7.02
N PHE A 82 -10.84 -11.64 -7.05
CA PHE A 82 -10.24 -10.90 -8.15
C PHE A 82 -10.44 -11.76 -9.39
N GLN A 83 -11.59 -11.59 -10.05
CA GLN A 83 -11.86 -12.15 -11.36
C GLN A 83 -11.56 -11.02 -12.34
N PRO A 84 -10.33 -10.96 -12.90
CA PRO A 84 -10.06 -10.04 -13.99
C PRO A 84 -10.84 -10.50 -15.22
N LEU A 85 -12.06 -10.00 -15.39
CA LEU A 85 -12.75 -10.04 -16.69
C LEU A 85 -12.23 -8.88 -17.55
N TYR A 86 -10.92 -8.86 -17.81
CA TYR A 86 -10.33 -7.90 -18.74
C TYR A 86 -10.16 -8.58 -20.10
N GLY A 87 -11.05 -8.21 -21.03
CA GLY A 87 -10.96 -8.43 -22.47
C GLY A 87 -10.53 -9.82 -22.92
N ASN A 88 -11.45 -10.78 -22.97
CA ASN A 88 -11.32 -12.05 -23.70
C ASN A 88 -9.97 -12.80 -23.54
N ILE A 89 -9.22 -12.55 -22.46
CA ILE A 89 -8.14 -13.43 -22.01
C ILE A 89 -8.89 -14.62 -21.46
N GLY A 90 -9.09 -15.62 -22.33
CA GLY A 90 -9.94 -16.78 -22.05
C GLY A 90 -9.64 -17.32 -20.65
N GLU A 91 -10.70 -17.56 -19.87
CA GLU A 91 -10.59 -18.08 -18.50
C GLU A 91 -9.73 -19.36 -18.44
N ASP A 92 -9.67 -20.09 -19.56
CA ASP A 92 -8.89 -21.31 -19.75
C ASP A 92 -7.35 -21.12 -19.76
N ASN A 93 -6.85 -19.89 -19.96
CA ASN A 93 -5.43 -19.59 -20.03
C ASN A 93 -4.85 -19.01 -18.73
N ILE A 94 -5.66 -18.89 -17.67
CA ILE A 94 -5.25 -18.28 -16.40
C ILE A 94 -5.30 -19.33 -15.28
N ILE A 95 -4.15 -19.62 -14.68
CA ILE A 95 -4.05 -20.50 -13.52
C ILE A 95 -4.26 -19.66 -12.24
N PHE A 96 -5.36 -19.93 -11.53
CA PHE A 96 -5.63 -19.30 -10.23
C PHE A 96 -5.05 -20.12 -9.09
N VAL A 97 -4.07 -19.55 -8.39
CA VAL A 97 -3.55 -20.10 -7.12
C VAL A 97 -4.22 -19.37 -5.97
N ARG A 98 -4.85 -20.12 -5.05
CA ARG A 98 -5.56 -19.58 -3.89
C ARG A 98 -4.78 -19.90 -2.62
N GLY A 99 -4.44 -18.87 -1.86
CA GLY A 99 -3.86 -18.99 -0.53
C GLY A 99 -4.91 -18.67 0.54
N GLU A 100 -4.86 -19.36 1.68
CA GLU A 100 -5.67 -19.02 2.84
C GLU A 100 -5.23 -17.68 3.44
N LEU A 101 -6.20 -16.80 3.71
CA LEU A 101 -5.94 -15.47 4.26
C LEU A 101 -5.91 -15.44 5.80
N THR A 102 -6.08 -16.60 6.45
CA THR A 102 -6.04 -16.67 7.92
C THR A 102 -4.68 -16.25 8.44
N ARG A 103 -4.69 -15.31 9.39
CA ARG A 103 -3.51 -14.87 10.12
C ARG A 103 -3.69 -15.24 11.59
N PRO A 104 -3.38 -16.49 11.99
CA PRO A 104 -3.65 -16.97 13.36
C PRO A 104 -2.93 -16.18 14.45
N LYS A 105 -1.84 -15.48 14.10
CA LYS A 105 -1.09 -14.59 15.00
C LYS A 105 -1.73 -13.21 15.18
N ILE A 106 -2.69 -12.83 14.33
CA ILE A 106 -3.39 -11.54 14.41
C ILE A 106 -4.72 -11.76 15.13
N GLN A 107 -4.90 -11.07 16.26
CA GLN A 107 -6.15 -11.07 16.99
C GLN A 107 -6.89 -9.75 16.75
N ILE A 108 -8.17 -9.83 16.39
CA ILE A 108 -9.00 -8.66 16.16
C ILE A 108 -9.76 -8.35 17.44
N LEU A 109 -9.48 -7.20 18.04
CA LEU A 109 -10.17 -6.69 19.21
C LEU A 109 -11.04 -5.49 18.82
N ARG A 110 -12.33 -5.54 19.18
CA ARG A 110 -13.25 -4.42 18.96
C ARG A 110 -13.49 -3.70 20.29
N VAL A 111 -13.03 -2.46 20.39
CA VAL A 111 -13.23 -1.61 21.56
C VAL A 111 -14.36 -0.61 21.27
N VAL A 112 -15.32 -0.49 22.18
CA VAL A 112 -16.39 0.50 22.09
C VAL A 112 -15.82 1.87 22.50
N MET A 113 -15.94 2.85 21.61
CA MET A 113 -15.52 4.22 21.88
C MET A 113 -16.42 4.90 22.92
N LYS A 114 -15.83 5.59 23.90
CA LYS A 114 -16.55 6.39 24.88
C LYS A 114 -16.46 7.88 24.55
N CYS A 115 -15.41 8.29 23.86
CA CYS A 115 -15.16 9.66 23.43
C CYS A 115 -15.50 9.85 21.95
N SER A 116 -15.51 11.10 21.49
CA SER A 116 -15.69 11.40 20.07
C SER A 116 -14.43 11.00 19.26
N LEU A 117 -14.64 10.51 18.04
CA LEU A 117 -13.57 10.34 17.03
C LEU A 117 -12.81 11.64 16.72
N LYS A 118 -13.40 12.81 17.00
CA LYS A 118 -12.70 14.09 16.83
C LYS A 118 -11.66 14.31 17.94
N SER A 119 -11.95 13.88 19.16
CA SER A 119 -11.06 14.09 20.30
C SER A 119 -10.06 12.95 20.46
N ASN A 120 -10.38 11.73 20.05
CA ASN A 120 -9.52 10.54 20.16
C ASN A 120 -9.02 10.22 21.59
N HIS A 121 -9.69 10.74 22.62
CA HIS A 121 -9.25 10.57 24.01
C HIS A 121 -9.31 9.12 24.51
N ASP A 122 -10.10 8.26 23.85
CA ASP A 122 -10.13 6.82 24.14
C ASP A 122 -8.75 6.16 23.94
N LEU A 123 -7.89 6.73 23.08
CA LEU A 123 -6.54 6.23 22.86
C LEU A 123 -5.64 6.37 24.09
N LEU A 124 -5.94 7.28 25.02
CA LEU A 124 -5.17 7.46 26.26
C LEU A 124 -5.15 6.19 27.13
N TRP A 125 -6.19 5.35 27.01
CA TRP A 125 -6.29 4.11 27.76
C TRP A 125 -5.74 2.90 27.01
N VAL A 126 -5.63 2.99 25.68
CA VAL A 126 -5.13 1.91 24.82
C VAL A 126 -3.60 1.97 24.69
N ILE A 127 -3.05 3.19 24.63
CA ILE A 127 -1.62 3.40 24.40
C ILE A 127 -0.85 3.29 25.73
N GLU A 128 0.32 2.68 25.63
CA GLU A 128 1.23 2.47 26.75
C GLU A 128 1.69 3.78 27.41
N LYS A 129 1.75 3.78 28.74
CA LYS A 129 1.92 4.99 29.56
C LYS A 129 3.39 5.42 29.66
N VAL A 130 3.61 6.57 30.29
CA VAL A 130 4.92 7.24 30.51
C VAL A 130 5.99 6.32 31.09
N GLU A 131 5.60 5.32 31.88
CA GLU A 131 6.51 4.51 32.69
C GLU A 131 7.43 3.60 31.86
N THR A 132 7.09 3.31 30.60
CA THR A 132 7.93 2.50 29.71
C THR A 132 8.96 3.34 28.97
N VAL A 133 10.17 2.81 28.79
CA VAL A 133 11.19 3.48 27.98
C VAL A 133 10.78 3.38 26.50
N ASP A 134 11.01 4.43 25.71
CA ASP A 134 10.62 4.49 24.27
C ASP A 134 11.02 3.23 23.48
N LYS A 135 12.13 2.58 23.83
CA LYS A 135 12.67 1.37 23.18
C LYS A 135 11.90 0.09 23.48
N ASP A 136 11.19 0.05 24.59
CA ASP A 136 10.48 -1.14 25.07
C ASP A 136 9.02 -1.17 24.57
N ILE A 137 8.57 -0.10 23.91
CA ILE A 137 7.22 0.01 23.36
C ILE A 137 7.10 -0.85 22.10
N ALA A 138 6.04 -1.66 22.06
CA ALA A 138 5.71 -2.42 20.87
C ALA A 138 5.42 -1.48 19.68
N PRO A 139 6.04 -1.71 18.49
CA PRO A 139 5.73 -0.94 17.30
C PRO A 139 4.23 -0.97 17.00
N THR A 140 3.59 0.21 16.99
CA THR A 140 2.14 0.34 16.88
C THR A 140 1.78 1.26 15.71
N LEU A 141 0.90 0.78 14.82
CA LEU A 141 0.39 1.55 13.68
C LEU A 141 -1.05 2.00 13.93
N ILE A 142 -1.27 3.31 13.94
CA ILE A 142 -2.60 3.91 14.14
C ILE A 142 -3.06 4.55 12.83
N TYR A 143 -4.15 4.02 12.25
CA TYR A 143 -4.75 4.57 11.04
C TYR A 143 -5.76 5.67 11.39
N ALA A 144 -5.69 6.81 10.69
CA ALA A 144 -6.65 7.89 10.79
C ALA A 144 -7.11 8.33 9.39
N GLY A 145 -8.40 8.67 9.26
CA GLY A 145 -9.01 8.96 7.96
C GLY A 145 -8.65 10.30 7.33
N THR A 146 -8.03 11.22 8.08
CA THR A 146 -7.59 12.54 7.57
C THR A 146 -6.30 12.98 8.25
N ARG A 147 -5.50 13.82 7.58
CA ARG A 147 -4.29 14.42 8.17
C ARG A 147 -4.58 15.19 9.46
N ASN A 148 -5.72 15.87 9.54
CA ASN A 148 -6.15 16.57 10.75
C ASN A 148 -6.44 15.58 11.89
N ALA A 149 -7.10 14.46 11.60
CA ALA A 149 -7.32 13.41 12.59
C ALA A 149 -6.00 12.77 13.03
N THR A 150 -5.05 12.53 12.12
CA THR A 150 -3.69 12.08 12.46
C THR A 150 -3.02 13.03 13.44
N LEU A 151 -3.09 14.34 13.21
CA LEU A 151 -2.52 15.34 14.10
C LEU A 151 -3.18 15.31 15.50
N GLN A 152 -4.50 15.10 15.57
CA GLN A 152 -5.20 14.95 16.84
C GLN A 152 -4.81 13.66 17.57
N VAL A 153 -4.62 12.55 16.85
CA VAL A 153 -4.10 11.31 17.43
C VAL A 153 -2.71 11.56 18.02
N MET A 154 -1.80 12.17 17.27
CA MET A 154 -0.45 12.48 17.73
C MET A 154 -0.44 13.37 18.98
N LYS A 155 -1.35 14.35 19.08
CA LYS A 155 -1.57 15.15 20.30
C LYS A 155 -1.89 14.29 21.51
N VAL A 156 -2.88 13.40 21.36
CA VAL A 156 -3.34 12.53 22.45
C VAL A 156 -2.24 11.54 22.87
N VAL A 157 -1.51 10.97 21.92
CA VAL A 157 -0.37 10.06 22.22
C VAL A 157 0.75 10.81 22.95
N ASN A 158 1.08 12.03 22.53
CA ASN A 158 2.09 12.83 23.22
C ASN A 158 1.64 13.26 24.63
N GLN A 159 0.34 13.53 24.79
CA GLN A 159 -0.25 13.85 26.09
C GLN A 159 -0.19 12.65 27.05
N SER A 160 -0.47 11.43 26.58
CA SER A 160 -0.38 10.23 27.45
C SER A 160 1.02 10.02 28.01
N ARG A 161 2.05 10.54 27.33
CA ARG A 161 3.46 10.41 27.71
C ARG A 161 4.06 11.67 28.34
N LYS A 162 3.24 12.66 28.72
CA LYS A 162 3.66 13.93 29.33
C LYS A 162 4.70 14.70 28.47
N LYS A 163 4.66 14.53 27.15
CA LYS A 163 5.43 15.34 26.18
C LYS A 163 4.47 16.22 25.37
N PRO A 164 3.64 17.10 26.00
CA PRO A 164 2.71 17.94 25.25
C PRO A 164 3.48 18.79 24.24
N THR A 165 2.88 19.05 23.08
CA THR A 165 3.39 19.88 21.96
C THR A 165 4.48 19.30 21.04
N ALA A 166 4.89 18.03 21.22
CA ALA A 166 5.86 17.36 20.34
C ALA A 166 5.26 16.73 19.05
N GLU A 167 3.99 17.02 18.75
CA GLU A 167 3.21 16.39 17.66
C GLU A 167 3.71 16.69 16.24
N ARG A 168 4.57 17.70 16.08
CA ARG A 168 5.18 18.05 14.78
C ARG A 168 6.69 17.93 14.82
N ASN A 169 7.26 17.25 15.82
CA ASN A 169 8.70 17.07 15.90
C ASN A 169 9.15 15.97 14.92
N PRO A 170 9.84 16.30 13.81
CA PRO A 170 10.32 15.31 12.85
C PRO A 170 11.43 14.43 13.42
N CYS A 171 12.09 14.88 14.50
CA CYS A 171 13.17 14.16 15.19
C CYS A 171 12.66 13.44 16.45
N SER A 172 11.37 13.11 16.52
CA SER A 172 10.83 12.33 17.63
C SER A 172 11.43 10.92 17.64
N SER A 173 11.93 10.46 18.79
CA SER A 173 12.41 9.08 18.98
C SER A 173 11.30 8.04 18.96
N MET A 174 10.04 8.48 18.88
CA MET A 174 8.86 7.65 19.16
C MET A 174 7.82 7.69 18.03
N MET A 175 7.77 8.77 17.24
CA MET A 175 6.78 8.94 16.16
C MET A 175 7.51 9.18 14.85
N HIS A 176 7.23 8.35 13.85
CA HIS A 176 7.78 8.40 12.50
C HIS A 176 6.66 8.37 11.46
#